data_AF-A0A354P6D9-F1
#
_entry.id   AF-A0A354P6D9-F1
#
_cell.length_a   1.000
_cell.length_b   1.000
_cell.length_c   1.000
_cell.angle_alpha   90.00
_cell.angle_beta   90.00
_cell.angle_gamma   90.00
#
_symmetry.space_group_name_H-M   'P 1'
#
loop_
_entity.id
_entity.type
_entity.pdbx_description
1 polymer ?
#
loop_
_entity_poly.entity_id
_entity_poly.type
_entity_poly.pdbx_seq_one_letter_code
_entity_poly.pdbx_strand_id
1 'polypeptide(L)'
;DTAAETKRIWWAGSPQEQLEYRLRYDRAIEESKFVLCPRGEACSSIRFFETMRAGRVPVLISDRYVLPEGPRWSGFILRIPESSIASIPEILKTFEDEAVERGRLAKLAWDTFFSSRVLFDYVVGLCNGIQLQLTRMARIEAGIRWRRQLLSPSYLRNYQRLLRTRWGLARSQ
;
A
#
# COMPACT_ATOMS: atom_id res chain seq x y z
N ASP A 1 -6.26 23.26 18.11
CA ASP A 1 -5.98 23.10 16.67
C ASP A 1 -4.60 23.69 16.39
N THR A 2 -3.62 22.85 16.06
CA THR A 2 -2.23 23.28 15.78
C THR A 2 -1.98 23.52 14.29
N ALA A 3 -2.95 23.29 13.40
CA ALA A 3 -2.74 23.30 11.96
C ALA A 3 -2.24 24.65 11.41
N ALA A 4 -2.71 25.77 11.98
CA ALA A 4 -2.26 27.11 11.63
C ALA A 4 -0.80 27.36 12.05
N GLU A 5 -0.43 26.92 13.25
CA GLU A 5 0.94 26.99 13.76
C GLU A 5 1.87 26.13 12.90
N THR A 6 1.46 24.89 12.58
CA THR A 6 2.20 23.99 11.70
C THR A 6 2.44 24.65 10.35
N LYS A 7 1.41 25.14 9.66
CA LYS A 7 1.58 25.81 8.36
C LYS A 7 2.57 26.96 8.45
N ARG A 8 2.46 27.83 9.47
CA ARG A 8 3.40 28.94 9.65
C ARG A 8 4.84 28.44 9.82
N ILE A 9 5.07 27.47 10.70
CA ILE A 9 6.42 26.96 11.00
C ILE A 9 7.03 26.30 9.76
N TRP A 10 6.25 25.55 8.99
CA TRP A 10 6.73 24.87 7.78
C TRP A 10 7.13 25.84 6.66
N TRP A 11 6.41 26.94 6.48
CA TRP A 11 6.68 27.87 5.37
C TRP A 11 7.54 29.08 5.75
N ALA A 12 7.54 29.48 7.03
CA ALA A 12 8.15 30.73 7.48
C ALA A 12 8.88 30.60 8.83
N GLY A 13 8.98 29.40 9.42
CA GLY A 13 9.66 29.19 10.70
C GLY A 13 11.18 29.14 10.55
N SER A 14 11.88 29.70 11.52
CA SER A 14 13.33 29.54 11.66
C SER A 14 13.73 28.08 11.93
N PRO A 15 14.98 27.68 11.66
CA PRO A 15 15.46 26.32 11.98
C PRO A 15 15.26 25.93 13.45
N GLN A 16 15.39 26.88 14.38
CA GLN A 16 15.16 26.69 15.81
C GLN A 16 13.69 26.39 16.10
N GLU A 17 12.76 27.19 15.57
CA GLU A 17 11.31 26.95 15.75
C GLU A 17 10.88 25.60 15.16
N GLN A 18 11.44 25.22 14.00
CA GLN A 18 11.16 23.91 13.40
C GLN A 18 11.68 22.76 14.26
N LEU A 19 12.84 22.92 14.91
CA LEU A 19 13.38 21.93 15.84
C LEU A 19 12.51 21.81 17.09
N GLU A 20 12.16 22.94 17.73
CA GLU A 20 11.30 22.95 18.92
C GLU A 20 9.94 22.33 18.65
N TYR A 21 9.34 22.65 17.49
CA TYR A 21 8.09 22.03 17.04
C TYR A 21 8.22 20.52 16.92
N ARG A 22 9.28 20.03 16.27
CA ARG A 22 9.52 18.58 16.11
C ARG A 22 9.70 17.89 17.47
N LEU A 23 10.49 18.45 18.36
CA LEU A 23 10.69 17.88 19.71
C LEU A 23 9.37 17.82 20.50
N ARG A 24 8.54 18.85 20.42
CA ARG A 24 7.22 18.87 21.06
C ARG A 24 6.28 17.83 20.45
N TYR A 25 6.30 17.69 19.12
CA TYR A 25 5.49 16.70 18.41
C TYR A 25 5.90 15.27 18.74
N ASP A 26 7.21 14.98 18.74
CA ASP A 26 7.75 13.67 19.08
C ASP A 26 7.37 13.28 20.52
N ARG A 27 7.53 14.22 21.47
CA ARG A 27 7.11 14.03 22.86
C ARG A 27 5.61 13.73 22.97
N ALA A 28 4.77 14.46 22.25
CA ALA A 28 3.32 14.24 22.28
C ALA A 28 2.94 12.84 21.77
N ILE A 29 3.64 12.32 20.75
CA ILE A 29 3.48 10.94 20.31
C ILE A 29 3.95 9.99 21.41
N GLU A 30 5.13 10.19 21.96
CA GLU A 30 5.71 9.32 23.00
C GLU A 30 4.84 9.26 24.27
N GLU A 31 4.19 10.34 24.65
CA GLU A 31 3.29 10.38 25.82
C GLU A 31 1.90 9.77 25.54
N SER A 32 1.57 9.54 24.27
CA SER A 32 0.25 9.03 23.85
C SER A 32 0.24 7.51 23.67
N LYS A 33 -0.80 6.83 24.15
CA LYS A 33 -1.04 5.41 23.84
C LYS A 33 -1.51 5.20 22.40
N PHE A 34 -2.44 6.05 21.97
CA PHE A 34 -3.08 6.05 20.66
C PHE A 34 -2.82 7.38 19.96
N VAL A 35 -2.51 7.34 18.66
CA VAL A 35 -2.32 8.55 17.85
C VAL A 35 -3.31 8.55 16.70
N LEU A 36 -4.08 9.63 16.56
CA LEU A 36 -5.05 9.79 15.49
C LEU A 36 -4.35 10.09 14.17
N CYS A 37 -4.55 9.20 13.21
CA CYS A 37 -3.97 9.24 11.88
C CYS A 37 -5.09 9.38 10.84
N PRO A 38 -5.77 10.55 10.77
CA PRO A 38 -6.64 10.83 9.63
C PRO A 38 -5.81 10.82 8.34
N ARG A 39 -6.44 10.36 7.25
CA ARG A 39 -5.87 10.56 5.92
C ARG A 39 -5.75 12.06 5.67
N GLY A 40 -4.56 12.52 5.30
CA GLY A 40 -4.39 13.88 4.78
C GLY A 40 -4.80 13.98 3.32
N GLU A 41 -4.45 15.10 2.68
CA GLU A 41 -4.59 15.30 1.22
C GLU A 41 -3.66 14.37 0.41
N ALA A 42 -2.57 13.90 1.02
CA ALA A 42 -1.65 12.96 0.40
C ALA A 42 -2.11 11.51 0.53
N CYS A 43 -1.67 10.66 -0.40
CA CYS A 43 -1.96 9.21 -0.41
C CYS A 43 -1.47 8.45 0.83
N SER A 44 -0.58 9.04 1.63
CA SER A 44 -0.12 8.47 2.89
C SER A 44 -0.10 9.51 4.00
N SER A 45 -0.39 9.08 5.23
CA SER A 45 -0.27 9.93 6.40
C SER A 45 1.11 9.70 7.02
N ILE A 46 2.02 10.67 6.95
CA ILE A 46 3.37 10.57 7.56
C ILE A 46 3.24 10.20 9.05
N ARG A 47 2.27 10.80 9.74
CA ARG A 47 1.95 10.52 11.15
C ARG A 47 1.65 9.06 11.43
N PHE A 48 1.00 8.35 10.50
CA PHE A 48 0.69 6.93 10.65
C PHE A 48 1.97 6.11 10.83
N PHE A 49 2.98 6.39 10.02
CA PHE A 49 4.27 5.73 10.07
C PHE A 49 5.16 6.20 11.23
N GLU A 50 5.13 7.50 11.56
CA GLU A 50 5.82 8.03 12.75
C GLU A 50 5.29 7.41 14.05
N THR A 51 3.98 7.21 14.13
CA THR A 51 3.33 6.54 15.26
C THR A 51 3.84 5.10 15.42
N MET A 52 3.93 4.36 14.31
CA MET A 52 4.51 3.01 14.32
C MET A 52 5.97 3.04 14.77
N ARG A 53 6.77 3.98 14.25
CA ARG A 53 8.18 4.15 14.61
C ARG A 53 8.38 4.42 16.10
N ALA A 54 7.46 5.16 16.72
CA ALA A 54 7.45 5.46 18.15
C ALA A 54 6.88 4.31 19.01
N GLY A 55 6.41 3.22 18.40
CA GLY A 55 5.81 2.09 19.11
C GLY A 55 4.50 2.45 19.79
N ARG A 56 3.72 3.33 19.18
CA ARG A 56 2.37 3.70 19.62
C ARG A 56 1.32 3.14 18.68
N VAL A 57 0.06 3.09 19.11
CA VAL A 57 -1.03 2.49 18.33
C VAL A 57 -1.51 3.49 17.27
N PRO A 58 -1.38 3.20 15.96
CA PRO A 58 -1.92 4.05 14.91
C PRO A 58 -3.44 3.87 14.81
N VAL A 59 -4.17 4.97 14.95
CA VAL A 59 -5.63 5.01 14.76
C VAL A 59 -5.92 5.59 13.38
N LEU A 60 -6.07 4.70 12.41
CA LEU A 60 -6.33 5.07 11.02
C LEU A 60 -7.78 5.49 10.84
N ILE A 61 -8.01 6.77 10.62
CA ILE A 61 -9.34 7.33 10.33
C ILE A 61 -9.44 7.50 8.82
N SER A 62 -9.98 6.50 8.12
CA SER A 62 -10.30 6.61 6.70
C SER A 62 -11.10 5.42 6.17
N ASP A 63 -12.02 5.71 5.24
CA ASP A 63 -12.80 4.68 4.55
C ASP A 63 -12.03 4.06 3.37
N ARG A 64 -11.13 4.82 2.74
CA ARG A 64 -10.50 4.45 1.46
C ARG A 64 -8.99 4.28 1.51
N TYR A 65 -8.38 4.35 2.68
CA TYR A 65 -6.93 4.19 2.80
C TYR A 65 -6.52 2.77 2.43
N VAL A 66 -5.61 2.62 1.46
CA VAL A 66 -5.05 1.31 1.07
C VAL A 66 -3.74 1.10 1.82
N LEU A 67 -3.67 0.01 2.57
CA LEU A 67 -2.49 -0.33 3.35
C LEU A 67 -1.48 -1.07 2.45
N PRO A 68 -0.17 -0.77 2.56
CA PRO A 68 0.84 -1.45 1.77
C PRO A 68 0.99 -2.91 2.21
N GLU A 69 1.43 -3.79 1.30
CA GLU A 69 1.53 -5.23 1.55
C GLU A 69 2.63 -5.57 2.56
N GLY A 70 2.47 -6.65 3.34
CA GLY A 70 3.52 -7.18 4.22
C GLY A 70 3.13 -7.23 5.70
N PRO A 71 2.91 -6.09 6.38
CA PRO A 71 2.54 -6.11 7.79
C PRO A 71 1.18 -6.76 8.05
N ARG A 72 1.06 -7.45 9.19
CA ARG A 72 -0.23 -7.94 9.71
C ARG A 72 -1.00 -6.80 10.38
N TRP A 73 -1.50 -5.87 9.57
CA TRP A 73 -2.10 -4.61 10.01
C TRP A 73 -3.14 -4.74 11.13
N SER A 74 -4.07 -5.69 11.02
CA SER A 74 -5.15 -5.89 11.99
C SER A 74 -4.66 -6.18 13.41
N GLY A 75 -3.42 -6.66 13.57
CA GLY A 75 -2.84 -6.98 14.87
C GLY A 75 -2.41 -5.76 15.68
N PHE A 76 -2.23 -4.59 15.06
CA PHE A 76 -1.62 -3.44 15.75
C PHE A 76 -2.21 -2.07 15.41
N ILE A 77 -3.07 -1.96 14.40
CA ILE A 77 -3.78 -0.71 14.10
C ILE A 77 -5.23 -0.78 14.56
N LEU A 78 -5.82 0.38 14.83
CA LEU A 78 -7.26 0.55 14.91
C LEU A 78 -7.72 1.28 13.65
N ARG A 79 -8.60 0.67 12.86
CA ARG A 79 -9.20 1.32 11.70
C ARG A 79 -10.60 1.81 12.08
N ILE A 80 -10.82 3.11 11.92
CA ILE A 80 -12.07 3.77 12.27
C ILE A 80 -12.65 4.43 11.00
N PRO A 81 -13.93 4.17 10.67
CA PRO A 81 -14.61 4.86 9.57
C PRO A 81 -14.71 6.37 9.81
N GLU A 82 -14.70 7.16 8.76
CA GLU A 82 -14.81 8.63 8.86
C GLU A 82 -16.14 9.06 9.50
N SER A 83 -17.19 8.26 9.33
CA SER A 83 -18.51 8.46 9.96
C SER A 83 -18.54 8.23 11.48
N SER A 84 -17.53 7.56 12.05
CA SER A 84 -17.51 7.12 13.46
C SER A 84 -16.61 7.99 14.35
N ILE A 85 -16.22 9.18 13.89
CA ILE A 85 -15.30 10.08 14.61
C ILE A 85 -15.81 10.41 16.02
N ALA A 86 -17.12 10.62 16.17
CA ALA A 86 -17.72 10.97 17.46
C ALA A 86 -17.56 9.87 18.52
N SER A 87 -17.43 8.60 18.10
CA SER A 87 -17.31 7.44 19.00
C SER A 87 -15.85 7.02 19.26
N ILE A 88 -14.87 7.76 18.74
CA ILE A 88 -13.45 7.44 18.93
C ILE A 88 -13.09 7.29 20.41
N PRO A 89 -13.45 8.21 21.33
CA PRO A 89 -13.07 8.09 22.74
C PRO A 89 -13.50 6.76 23.36
N GLU A 90 -14.73 6.31 23.11
CA GLU A 90 -15.30 5.06 23.62
C GLU A 90 -14.60 3.83 23.01
N ILE A 91 -14.31 3.88 21.71
CA ILE A 91 -13.57 2.82 21.01
C ILE A 91 -12.17 2.69 21.61
N LEU A 92 -11.44 3.79 21.77
CA LEU A 92 -10.06 3.76 22.30
C LEU A 92 -10.01 3.22 23.73
N LYS A 93 -10.99 3.58 24.57
CA LYS A 93 -11.11 3.05 25.93
C LYS A 93 -11.26 1.52 25.96
N THR A 94 -11.95 0.95 24.98
CA THR A 94 -12.14 -0.51 24.87
C THR A 94 -10.84 -1.25 24.57
N PHE A 95 -9.90 -0.61 23.88
CA PHE A 95 -8.61 -1.20 23.50
C PHE A 95 -7.44 -0.76 24.39
N GLU A 96 -7.72 -0.07 25.51
CA GLU A 96 -6.67 0.53 26.33
C GLU A 96 -5.68 -0.50 26.90
N ASP A 97 -6.18 -1.67 27.31
CA ASP A 97 -5.37 -2.78 27.84
C ASP A 97 -4.46 -3.40 26.77
N GLU A 98 -4.86 -3.35 25.51
CA GLU A 98 -4.08 -3.87 24.38
C GLU A 98 -3.05 -2.87 23.85
N ALA A 99 -3.09 -1.61 24.30
CA ALA A 99 -2.34 -0.53 23.67
C ALA A 99 -0.82 -0.75 23.68
N VAL A 100 -0.29 -1.32 24.76
CA VAL A 100 1.13 -1.61 24.91
C VAL A 100 1.58 -2.66 23.89
N GLU A 101 0.86 -3.78 23.79
CA GLU A 101 1.21 -4.86 22.88
C GLU A 101 1.03 -4.45 21.41
N ARG A 102 -0.07 -3.75 21.10
CA ARG A 102 -0.29 -3.18 19.75
C ARG A 102 0.82 -2.20 19.39
N GLY A 103 1.25 -1.34 20.31
CA GLY A 103 2.38 -0.44 20.11
C GLY A 103 3.68 -1.18 19.81
N ARG A 104 3.98 -2.25 20.58
CA ARG A 104 5.15 -3.11 20.34
C ARG A 104 5.11 -3.77 18.96
N LEU A 105 3.96 -4.30 18.56
CA LEU A 105 3.77 -4.90 17.24
C LEU A 105 3.87 -3.86 16.11
N ALA A 106 3.36 -2.64 16.32
CA ALA A 106 3.50 -1.54 15.38
C ALA A 106 4.98 -1.17 15.18
N LYS A 107 5.76 -1.12 16.26
CA LYS A 107 7.22 -0.89 16.21
C LYS A 107 7.94 -1.98 15.45
N LEU A 108 7.62 -3.25 15.74
CA LEU A 108 8.19 -4.39 15.03
C LEU A 108 7.88 -4.33 13.53
N ALA A 109 6.64 -4.00 13.16
CA ALA A 109 6.25 -3.82 11.76
C ALA A 109 7.01 -2.66 11.10
N TRP A 110 7.18 -1.53 11.80
CA TRP A 110 8.01 -0.43 11.30
C TRP A 110 9.45 -0.87 11.03
N ASP A 111 10.09 -1.51 12.00
CA ASP A 111 11.49 -1.91 11.88
C ASP A 111 11.69 -2.92 10.74
N THR A 112 10.72 -3.82 10.55
CA THR A 112 10.74 -4.88 9.52
C THR A 112 10.48 -4.37 8.09
N PHE A 113 9.57 -3.42 7.90
CA PHE A 113 9.08 -3.05 6.56
C PHE A 113 9.40 -1.62 6.12
N PHE A 114 9.53 -0.68 7.06
CA PHE A 114 9.51 0.75 6.75
C PHE A 114 10.71 1.53 7.31
N SER A 115 11.57 0.88 8.09
CA SER A 115 12.79 1.51 8.59
C SER A 115 13.67 1.97 7.43
N SER A 116 14.45 3.03 7.64
CA SER A 116 15.35 3.58 6.62
C SER A 116 16.35 2.55 6.06
N ARG A 117 16.61 1.46 6.80
CA ARG A 117 17.48 0.36 6.38
C ARG A 117 16.82 -0.59 5.39
N VAL A 118 15.51 -0.75 5.44
CA VAL A 118 14.76 -1.76 4.67
C VAL A 118 13.87 -1.14 3.59
N LEU A 119 13.48 0.12 3.76
CA LEU A 119 12.52 0.81 2.88
C LEU A 119 12.90 0.74 1.40
N PHE A 120 14.19 0.89 1.07
CA PHE A 120 14.66 0.83 -0.32
C PHE A 120 14.38 -0.54 -0.95
N ASP A 121 14.82 -1.62 -0.31
CA ASP A 121 14.63 -2.99 -0.79
C ASP A 121 13.14 -3.35 -0.86
N TYR A 122 12.37 -2.89 0.12
CA TYR A 122 10.92 -3.09 0.15
C TYR A 122 10.23 -2.42 -1.05
N VAL A 123 10.53 -1.15 -1.33
CA VAL A 123 9.96 -0.42 -2.49
C VAL A 123 10.39 -1.08 -3.81
N VAL A 124 11.66 -1.47 -3.94
CA VAL A 124 12.14 -2.20 -5.13
C VAL A 124 11.38 -3.51 -5.32
N GLY A 125 11.16 -4.26 -4.23
CA GLY A 125 10.37 -5.49 -4.25
C GLY A 125 8.94 -5.27 -4.74
N LEU A 126 8.27 -4.22 -4.26
CA LEU A 126 6.93 -3.85 -4.73
C LEU A 126 6.91 -3.49 -6.23
N CYS A 127 7.86 -2.67 -6.68
CA CYS A 127 7.98 -2.30 -8.09
C CYS A 127 8.21 -3.52 -8.99
N ASN A 128 9.08 -4.44 -8.58
CA ASN A 128 9.32 -5.69 -9.29
C ASN A 128 8.04 -6.55 -9.35
N GLY A 129 7.27 -6.62 -8.26
CA GLY A 129 5.97 -7.31 -8.22
C GLY A 129 5.00 -6.76 -9.27
N ILE A 130 4.87 -5.43 -9.36
CA ILE A 130 4.04 -4.76 -10.36
C ILE A 130 4.52 -5.09 -11.78
N GLN A 131 5.83 -5.00 -12.04
CA GLN A 131 6.41 -5.28 -13.36
C GLN A 131 6.15 -6.73 -13.81
N LEU A 132 6.27 -7.68 -12.90
CA LEU A 132 5.97 -9.10 -13.17
C LEU A 132 4.50 -9.31 -13.50
N GLN A 133 3.58 -8.67 -12.79
CA GLN A 133 2.15 -8.74 -13.06
C GLN A 133 1.80 -8.18 -14.44
N LEU A 134 2.33 -7.00 -14.79
CA LEU A 134 2.13 -6.38 -16.10
C LEU A 134 2.68 -7.25 -17.24
N THR A 135 3.86 -7.85 -17.04
CA THR A 135 4.47 -8.76 -18.02
C THR A 135 3.65 -10.04 -18.21
N ARG A 136 3.10 -10.59 -17.11
CA ARG A 136 2.21 -11.76 -17.15
C ARG A 136 0.94 -11.45 -17.92
N MET A 137 0.32 -10.30 -17.69
CA MET A 137 -0.89 -9.85 -18.40
C MET A 137 -0.62 -9.72 -19.91
N ALA A 138 0.47 -9.05 -20.29
CA ALA A 138 0.87 -8.91 -21.69
C ALA A 138 1.11 -10.26 -22.40
N ARG A 139 1.71 -11.24 -21.71
CA ARG A 139 1.90 -12.59 -22.24
C ARG A 139 0.58 -13.33 -22.46
N ILE A 140 -0.37 -13.18 -21.53
CA ILE A 140 -1.71 -13.77 -21.66
C ILE A 140 -2.43 -13.17 -22.88
N GLU A 141 -2.42 -11.85 -23.02
CA GLU A 141 -3.03 -11.15 -24.17
C GLU A 141 -2.39 -11.56 -25.50
N ALA A 142 -1.06 -11.64 -25.55
CA ALA A 142 -0.35 -12.13 -26.72
C ALA A 142 -0.76 -13.57 -27.06
N GLY A 143 -0.87 -14.46 -26.08
CA GLY A 143 -1.34 -15.83 -26.27
C GLY A 143 -2.77 -15.92 -26.79
N ILE A 144 -3.69 -15.10 -26.28
CA ILE A 144 -5.08 -15.00 -26.76
C ILE A 144 -5.10 -14.51 -28.21
N ARG A 145 -4.32 -13.48 -28.53
CA ARG A 145 -4.19 -12.94 -29.89
C ARG A 145 -3.65 -13.99 -30.86
N TRP A 146 -2.61 -14.74 -30.48
CA TRP A 146 -2.06 -15.83 -31.28
C TRP A 146 -3.09 -16.94 -31.52
N ARG A 147 -3.82 -17.38 -30.48
CA ARG A 147 -4.88 -18.38 -30.63
C ARG A 147 -6.01 -17.91 -31.54
N ARG A 148 -6.41 -16.64 -31.46
CA ARG A 148 -7.38 -16.05 -32.39
C ARG A 148 -6.89 -16.05 -33.84
N GLN A 149 -5.59 -15.81 -34.07
CA GLN A 149 -5.00 -15.89 -35.41
C GLN A 149 -4.98 -17.33 -35.95
N LEU A 150 -4.69 -18.33 -35.14
CA LEU A 150 -4.72 -19.74 -35.54
C LEU A 150 -6.14 -20.23 -35.87
N LEU A 151 -7.14 -19.69 -35.18
CA LEU A 151 -8.57 -19.95 -35.43
C LEU A 151 -9.15 -19.08 -36.56
N SER A 152 -8.33 -18.26 -37.22
CA SER A 152 -8.77 -17.45 -38.36
C SER A 152 -9.17 -18.35 -39.54
N PRO A 153 -10.29 -18.05 -40.23
CA PRO A 153 -10.73 -18.80 -41.41
C PRO A 153 -9.65 -18.90 -42.50
N SER A 154 -8.79 -17.89 -42.65
CA SER A 154 -7.68 -17.88 -43.61
C SER A 154 -6.59 -18.87 -43.22
N TYR A 155 -6.27 -18.97 -41.92
CA TYR A 155 -5.24 -19.88 -41.43
C TYR A 155 -5.71 -21.34 -41.54
N LEU A 156 -6.95 -21.63 -41.15
CA LEU A 156 -7.57 -22.95 -41.31
C LEU A 156 -7.66 -23.39 -42.78
N ARG A 157 -8.02 -22.49 -43.70
CA ARG A 157 -8.04 -22.78 -45.14
C ARG A 157 -6.65 -23.09 -45.69
N ASN A 158 -5.62 -22.37 -45.27
CA ASN A 158 -4.24 -22.63 -45.67
C ASN A 158 -3.71 -23.94 -45.07
N TYR A 159 -4.05 -24.24 -43.83
CA TYR A 159 -3.70 -25.50 -43.18
C TYR A 159 -4.38 -26.70 -43.86
N GLN A 160 -5.66 -26.59 -44.22
CA GLN A 160 -6.37 -27.60 -45.02
C GLN A 160 -5.75 -27.79 -46.41
N ARG A 161 -5.32 -26.71 -47.08
CA ARG A 161 -4.58 -26.81 -48.35
C ARG A 161 -3.27 -27.57 -48.16
N LEU A 162 -2.46 -27.21 -47.16
CA LEU A 162 -1.19 -27.87 -46.85
C LEU A 162 -1.35 -29.36 -46.52
N LEU A 163 -2.39 -29.72 -45.78
CA LEU A 163 -2.72 -31.12 -45.50
C LEU A 163 -3.12 -31.88 -46.77
N ARG A 164 -3.90 -31.26 -47.67
CA ARG A 164 -4.23 -31.86 -48.98
C ARG A 164 -2.99 -32.08 -49.85
N THR A 165 -2.01 -31.17 -49.80
CA THR A 165 -0.75 -31.31 -50.54
C THR A 165 0.21 -32.33 -49.91
N ARG A 166 0.27 -32.45 -48.58
CA ARG A 166 1.13 -33.42 -47.86
C ARG A 166 0.59 -34.85 -47.84
N TRP A 167 -0.73 -35.03 -47.87
CA TRP A 167 -1.36 -36.36 -47.84
C TRP A 167 -1.73 -36.88 -49.24
N GLY A 168 -1.09 -36.35 -50.29
CA GLY A 168 -1.20 -36.97 -51.62
C GLY A 168 -2.63 -37.12 -52.14
N LEU A 169 -3.56 -36.25 -51.76
CA LEU A 169 -4.82 -36.09 -52.48
C LEU A 169 -4.59 -35.20 -53.70
N ALA A 170 -3.55 -35.54 -54.47
CA ALA A 170 -3.51 -35.20 -55.89
C ALA A 170 -4.63 -36.02 -56.53
N ARG A 171 -5.74 -35.35 -56.86
CA ARG A 171 -6.81 -35.94 -57.64
C ARG A 171 -6.20 -36.58 -58.87
N SER A 172 -6.34 -37.89 -58.98
CA SER A 172 -6.29 -38.58 -60.26
C SER A 172 -7.50 -38.13 -61.10
N GLN A 173 -7.20 -37.76 -62.34
CA GLN A 173 -8.10 -37.38 -63.45
C GLN A 173 -8.59 -35.93 -63.47
#